data_AF-A0A2T7G3R3-F1
#
_entry.id   AF-A0A2T7G3R3-F1
#
_cell.length_a   1.000
_cell.length_b   1.000
_cell.length_c   1.000
_cell.angle_alpha   90.00
_cell.angle_beta   90.00
_cell.angle_gamma   90.00
#
_symmetry.space_group_name_H-M   'P 1'
#
loop_
_entity.id
_entity.type
_entity.pdbx_description
1 polymer ?
#
loop_
_entity_poly.entity_id
_entity_poly.type
_entity_poly.pdbx_seq_one_letter_code
_entity_poly.pdbx_strand_id
1 'polypeptide(L)'
;MVVDRLGTDRRVDWQSQEAFQSLKNSIAANGQDTPIQVWPSDPNWKPDPLDPENVDGVQFELITGRRRHAIAEMLDLPLRAVLASPEKRGTEDEEFELLFMRFRENEERENLGPFERLLSIGEMFENLKASSVSRDVTAVSFAKRIGVHESIVSRGRAVFRDREQILNKFKNAYDLSFPDLQKAVSSLSEVKKTKAKVAARPKKVVVTRSVGSRKLSMSSQGGKLSVSAAGLDLDKQGLEGLGDVIAAYLQEHGSKK
;
A
#
# COMPACT_ATOMS: atom_id res chain seq x y z
N MET A 1 25.83 -6.46 -20.77
CA MET A 1 24.91 -7.54 -20.34
C MET A 1 23.82 -6.96 -19.45
N VAL A 2 22.56 -7.41 -19.58
CA VAL A 2 21.43 -6.93 -18.75
C VAL A 2 21.01 -8.01 -17.76
N VAL A 3 20.76 -7.63 -16.51
CA VAL A 3 20.31 -8.53 -15.42
C VAL A 3 18.99 -8.03 -14.84
N ASP A 4 18.04 -8.94 -14.66
CA ASP A 4 16.76 -8.65 -14.03
C ASP A 4 16.75 -9.05 -12.55
N ARG A 5 17.15 -8.12 -11.69
CA ARG A 5 17.29 -8.33 -10.24
C ARG A 5 15.98 -8.73 -9.55
N LEU A 6 14.83 -8.24 -10.03
CA LEU A 6 13.55 -8.55 -9.40
C LEU A 6 13.03 -9.95 -9.76
N GLY A 7 13.40 -10.51 -10.91
CA GLY A 7 13.09 -11.89 -11.29
C GLY A 7 11.61 -12.28 -11.48
N THR A 8 10.64 -11.54 -10.93
CA THR A 8 9.19 -11.89 -10.97
C THR A 8 8.29 -10.92 -11.76
N ASP A 9 7.42 -11.47 -12.62
CA ASP A 9 6.33 -10.72 -13.28
C ASP A 9 5.09 -10.84 -12.39
N ARG A 10 4.14 -9.92 -12.53
CA ARG A 10 2.90 -9.89 -11.72
C ARG A 10 2.00 -11.09 -12.01
N ARG A 11 2.16 -11.71 -13.17
CA ARG A 11 1.51 -12.97 -13.57
C ARG A 11 2.56 -14.05 -13.72
N VAL A 12 2.25 -15.27 -13.27
CA VAL A 12 3.17 -16.42 -13.42
C VAL A 12 3.20 -16.91 -14.86
N ASP A 13 2.05 -16.86 -15.54
CA ASP A 13 1.81 -17.35 -16.89
C ASP A 13 1.97 -16.25 -17.96
N TRP A 14 2.68 -15.16 -17.64
CA TRP A 14 2.80 -13.97 -18.49
C TRP A 14 3.31 -14.27 -19.92
N GLN A 15 4.11 -15.32 -20.13
CA GLN A 15 4.60 -15.72 -21.45
C GLN A 15 3.53 -16.40 -22.32
N SER A 16 2.54 -17.06 -21.72
CA SER A 16 1.43 -17.68 -22.46
C SER A 16 0.28 -16.71 -22.76
N GLN A 17 0.33 -15.49 -22.22
CA GLN A 17 -0.71 -14.49 -22.41
C GLN A 17 -0.73 -13.96 -23.85
N GLU A 18 -1.92 -13.71 -24.38
CA GLU A 18 -2.11 -13.14 -25.72
C GLU A 18 -1.34 -11.82 -25.90
N ALA A 19 -1.37 -10.95 -24.88
CA ALA A 19 -0.63 -9.69 -24.91
C ALA A 19 0.90 -9.89 -25.11
N PHE A 20 1.47 -10.96 -24.55
CA PHE A 20 2.88 -11.28 -24.76
C PHE A 20 3.13 -11.82 -26.17
N GLN A 21 2.27 -12.70 -26.67
CA GLN A 21 2.39 -13.25 -28.02
C GLN A 21 2.21 -12.15 -29.09
N SER A 22 1.25 -11.24 -28.89
CA SER A 22 1.06 -10.07 -29.74
C SER A 22 2.27 -9.14 -29.73
N LEU A 23 2.86 -8.89 -28.56
CA LEU A 23 4.11 -8.12 -28.44
C LEU A 23 5.28 -8.83 -29.15
N LYS A 24 5.40 -10.15 -29.01
CA LYS A 24 6.43 -10.95 -29.66
C LYS A 24 6.31 -10.87 -31.18
N ASN A 25 5.10 -11.05 -31.71
CA ASN A 25 4.83 -10.95 -33.14
C ASN A 25 5.13 -9.55 -33.68
N SER A 26 4.77 -8.51 -32.93
CA SER A 26 5.08 -7.12 -33.30
C SER A 26 6.59 -6.87 -33.34
N ILE A 27 7.34 -7.32 -32.34
CA ILE A 27 8.80 -7.16 -32.30
C ILE A 27 9.48 -7.97 -33.41
N ALA A 28 8.98 -9.17 -33.72
CA ALA A 28 9.50 -9.96 -34.83
C ALA A 28 9.29 -9.25 -36.18
N ALA A 29 8.16 -8.56 -36.37
CA ALA A 29 7.82 -7.88 -37.61
C ALA A 29 8.48 -6.50 -37.75
N ASN A 30 8.55 -5.72 -36.67
CA ASN A 30 8.89 -4.30 -36.70
C ASN A 30 10.18 -3.98 -35.94
N GLY A 31 10.75 -4.93 -35.21
CA GLY A 31 11.81 -4.69 -34.24
C GLY A 31 11.30 -4.10 -32.92
N GLN A 32 12.22 -3.75 -32.03
CA GLN A 32 11.87 -3.21 -30.72
C GLN A 32 11.64 -1.69 -30.79
N ASP A 33 10.40 -1.25 -30.99
CA ASP A 33 10.08 0.18 -31.09
C ASP A 33 10.41 0.97 -29.81
N THR A 34 9.96 0.46 -28.66
CA THR A 34 10.19 1.12 -27.38
C THR A 34 11.36 0.48 -26.63
N PRO A 35 12.40 1.25 -26.26
CA PRO A 35 13.56 0.73 -25.55
C PRO A 35 13.19 0.26 -24.13
N ILE A 36 13.95 -0.70 -23.60
CA ILE A 36 13.92 -1.02 -22.17
C ILE A 36 14.61 0.10 -21.38
N GLN A 37 14.29 0.26 -20.11
CA GLN A 37 15.02 1.18 -19.23
C GLN A 37 15.95 0.38 -18.32
N VAL A 38 17.17 0.86 -18.18
CA VAL A 38 18.19 0.22 -17.36
C VAL A 38 18.98 1.23 -16.52
N TRP A 39 19.59 0.74 -15.46
CA TRP A 39 20.69 1.41 -14.77
C TRP A 39 21.98 0.64 -14.95
N PRO A 40 23.16 1.28 -14.95
CA PRO A 40 24.41 0.56 -14.79
C PRO A 40 24.44 -0.10 -13.40
N SER A 41 24.98 -1.32 -13.33
CA SER A 41 25.17 -2.01 -12.06
C SER A 41 26.11 -1.22 -11.14
N ASP A 42 27.17 -0.62 -11.71
CA ASP A 42 28.04 0.34 -11.01
C ASP A 42 27.37 1.74 -10.99
N PRO A 43 26.99 2.27 -9.81
CA PRO A 43 26.40 3.61 -9.68
C PRO A 43 27.30 4.76 -10.13
N ASN A 44 28.62 4.56 -10.17
CA ASN A 44 29.58 5.59 -10.56
C ASN A 44 29.91 5.58 -12.05
N TRP A 45 29.49 4.54 -12.77
CA TRP A 45 29.72 4.43 -14.21
C TRP A 45 29.00 5.55 -14.96
N LYS A 46 29.68 6.09 -15.97
CA LYS A 46 29.14 7.10 -16.90
C LYS A 46 29.57 6.74 -18.32
N PRO A 47 28.72 7.01 -19.33
CA PRO A 47 29.10 6.83 -20.72
C PRO A 47 30.29 7.73 -21.06
N ASP A 48 31.18 7.25 -21.94
CA ASP A 48 32.24 8.08 -22.49
C ASP A 48 31.61 9.20 -23.33
N PRO A 49 31.91 10.50 -23.07
CA PRO A 49 31.37 11.59 -23.89
C PRO A 49 31.76 11.52 -25.37
N LEU A 50 32.89 10.88 -25.71
CA LEU A 50 33.39 10.73 -27.07
C LEU A 50 32.89 9.46 -27.75
N ASP A 51 32.49 8.46 -26.98
CA ASP A 51 31.98 7.18 -27.47
C ASP A 51 30.84 6.64 -26.54
N PRO A 52 29.69 7.32 -26.50
CA PRO A 52 28.65 7.05 -25.50
C PRO A 52 27.92 5.71 -25.73
N GLU A 53 28.07 5.12 -26.91
CA GLU A 53 27.46 3.83 -27.27
C GLU A 53 28.32 2.64 -26.86
N ASN A 54 29.60 2.87 -26.54
CA ASN A 54 30.49 1.82 -26.08
C ASN A 54 30.20 1.44 -24.63
N VAL A 55 29.57 0.28 -24.50
CA VAL A 55 29.14 -0.30 -23.22
C VAL A 55 29.77 -1.68 -23.00
N ASP A 56 30.92 -1.94 -23.63
CA ASP A 56 31.62 -3.21 -23.53
C ASP A 56 32.06 -3.48 -22.08
N GLY A 57 31.78 -4.71 -21.62
CA GLY A 57 32.03 -5.12 -20.24
C GLY A 57 31.10 -4.48 -19.19
N VAL A 58 30.17 -3.62 -19.58
CA VAL A 58 29.24 -2.97 -18.66
C VAL A 58 28.05 -3.89 -18.39
N GLN A 59 27.75 -4.04 -17.09
CA GLN A 59 26.55 -4.74 -16.62
C GLN A 59 25.47 -3.72 -16.30
N PHE A 60 24.24 -4.03 -16.70
CA PHE A 60 23.08 -3.19 -16.50
C PHE A 60 21.98 -3.94 -15.73
N GLU A 61 21.25 -3.23 -14.88
CA GLU A 61 20.07 -3.71 -14.17
C GLU A 61 18.79 -3.28 -14.89
N LEU A 62 17.91 -4.24 -15.16
CA LEU A 62 16.64 -4.01 -15.82
C LEU A 62 15.65 -3.29 -14.89
N ILE A 63 15.25 -2.08 -15.29
CA ILE A 63 14.21 -1.31 -14.63
C ILE A 63 12.86 -1.63 -15.27
N THR A 64 12.65 -1.32 -16.56
CA THR A 64 11.37 -1.55 -17.24
C THR A 64 11.55 -2.32 -18.53
N GLY A 65 10.48 -3.00 -18.99
CA GLY A 65 10.49 -3.70 -20.27
C GLY A 65 10.98 -5.15 -20.23
N ARG A 66 10.79 -5.85 -19.10
CA ARG A 66 11.08 -7.30 -18.96
C ARG A 66 10.58 -8.15 -20.11
N ARG A 67 9.31 -7.98 -20.50
CA ARG A 67 8.72 -8.78 -21.58
C ARG A 67 9.45 -8.54 -22.91
N ARG A 68 9.90 -7.31 -23.15
CA ARG A 68 10.71 -6.95 -24.33
C ARG A 68 12.11 -7.54 -24.28
N HIS A 69 12.76 -7.49 -23.11
CA HIS A 69 14.05 -8.16 -22.89
C HIS A 69 13.97 -9.66 -23.20
N ALA A 70 12.98 -10.35 -22.63
CA ALA A 70 12.79 -11.78 -22.87
C ALA A 70 12.46 -12.10 -24.34
N ILE A 71 11.68 -11.25 -25.01
CA ILE A 71 11.38 -11.43 -26.43
C ILE A 71 12.64 -11.23 -27.28
N ALA A 72 13.44 -10.20 -27.02
CA ALA A 72 14.68 -9.95 -27.75
C ALA A 72 15.64 -11.14 -27.62
N GLU A 73 15.76 -11.69 -26.41
CA GLU A 73 16.54 -12.92 -26.15
C GLU A 73 15.97 -14.13 -26.91
N MET A 74 14.65 -14.35 -26.87
CA MET A 74 14.00 -15.46 -27.57
C MET A 74 14.10 -15.37 -29.10
N LEU A 75 14.19 -14.17 -29.65
CA LEU A 75 14.27 -13.92 -31.10
C LEU A 75 15.70 -13.68 -31.59
N ASP A 76 16.69 -13.74 -30.70
CA ASP A 76 18.10 -13.42 -30.98
C ASP A 76 18.25 -12.03 -31.66
N LEU A 77 17.52 -11.04 -31.15
CA LEU A 77 17.52 -9.67 -31.67
C LEU A 77 18.37 -8.74 -30.79
N PRO A 78 19.06 -7.74 -31.40
CA PRO A 78 19.71 -6.68 -30.65
C PRO A 78 18.73 -5.94 -29.74
N LEU A 79 19.10 -5.82 -28.47
CA LEU A 79 18.28 -5.18 -27.44
C LEU A 79 18.49 -3.67 -27.44
N ARG A 80 17.42 -2.89 -27.61
CA ARG A 80 17.44 -1.43 -27.48
C ARG A 80 17.16 -1.05 -26.02
N ALA A 81 18.08 -0.30 -25.42
CA ALA A 81 17.99 0.16 -24.04
C ALA A 81 18.27 1.67 -23.94
N VAL A 82 17.72 2.29 -22.91
CA VAL A 82 18.03 3.67 -22.51
C VAL A 82 18.36 3.71 -21.03
N LEU A 83 19.29 4.58 -20.66
CA LEU A 83 19.62 4.84 -19.26
C LEU A 83 18.48 5.61 -18.60
N ALA A 84 17.97 5.09 -17.48
CA ALA A 84 17.07 5.86 -16.62
C ALA A 84 17.86 6.89 -15.80
N SER A 85 17.15 7.88 -15.26
CA SER A 85 17.76 8.93 -14.43
C SER A 85 18.56 8.32 -13.27
N PRO A 86 19.83 8.73 -13.06
CA PRO A 86 20.68 8.19 -12.00
C PRO A 86 20.39 8.80 -10.62
N GLU A 87 19.52 9.83 -10.51
CA GLU A 87 19.31 10.62 -9.28
C GLU A 87 18.98 9.80 -8.03
N LYS A 88 18.37 8.63 -8.21
CA LYS A 88 17.93 7.74 -7.13
C LYS A 88 18.75 6.47 -7.00
N ARG A 89 19.75 6.27 -7.86
CA ARG A 89 20.65 5.11 -7.82
C ARG A 89 21.56 5.19 -6.60
N GLY A 90 21.73 4.08 -5.90
CA GLY A 90 22.54 3.98 -4.68
C GLY A 90 21.91 4.61 -3.44
N THR A 91 20.64 5.03 -3.49
CA THR A 91 19.93 5.59 -2.34
C THR A 91 19.27 4.50 -1.49
N GLU A 92 18.90 4.80 -0.24
CA GLU A 92 18.18 3.86 0.64
C GLU A 92 16.82 3.41 0.07
N ASP A 93 16.22 4.23 -0.80
CA ASP A 93 14.92 3.98 -1.43
C ASP A 93 15.06 3.41 -2.85
N GLU A 94 16.25 2.96 -3.27
CA GLU A 94 16.52 2.52 -4.65
C GLU A 94 15.52 1.47 -5.16
N GLU A 95 15.19 0.47 -4.34
CA GLU A 95 14.27 -0.61 -4.74
C GLU A 95 12.84 -0.09 -4.92
N PHE A 96 12.40 0.82 -4.06
CA PHE A 96 11.12 1.51 -4.24
C PHE A 96 11.11 2.32 -5.54
N GLU A 97 12.18 3.04 -5.85
CA GLU A 97 12.28 3.86 -7.07
C GLU A 97 12.26 2.98 -8.34
N LEU A 98 12.90 1.81 -8.29
CA LEU A 98 12.82 0.81 -9.35
C LEU A 98 11.37 0.31 -9.55
N LEU A 99 10.69 -0.07 -8.47
CA LEU A 99 9.28 -0.49 -8.52
C LEU A 99 8.37 0.65 -9.00
N PHE A 100 8.64 1.89 -8.62
CA PHE A 100 7.87 3.06 -9.01
C PHE A 100 8.01 3.39 -10.51
N MET A 101 9.22 3.32 -11.06
CA MET A 101 9.44 3.47 -12.50
C MET A 101 8.73 2.36 -13.29
N ARG A 102 8.76 1.11 -12.81
CA ARG A 102 7.97 0.00 -13.39
C ARG A 102 6.48 0.32 -13.35
N PHE A 103 5.96 0.76 -12.21
CA PHE A 103 4.54 1.09 -12.05
C PHE A 103 4.11 2.16 -13.05
N ARG A 104 4.86 3.27 -13.15
CA ARG A 104 4.57 4.37 -14.07
C ARG A 104 4.53 3.94 -15.54
N GLU A 105 5.54 3.20 -15.98
CA GLU A 105 5.60 2.72 -17.38
C GLU A 105 4.41 1.82 -17.74
N ASN A 106 3.93 1.01 -16.79
CA ASN A 106 2.79 0.15 -17.04
C ASN A 106 1.46 0.89 -16.94
N GLU A 107 1.36 1.89 -16.06
CA GLU A 107 0.17 2.75 -15.94
C GLU A 107 0.00 3.63 -17.19
N GLU A 108 1.08 4.25 -17.68
CA GLU A 108 1.09 5.07 -18.90
C GLU A 108 0.70 4.26 -20.16
N ARG A 109 0.90 2.95 -20.14
CA ARG A 109 0.54 2.04 -21.24
C ARG A 109 -0.82 1.35 -21.06
N GLU A 110 -1.56 1.68 -19.99
CA GLU A 110 -2.81 1.02 -19.63
C GLU A 110 -2.70 -0.51 -19.51
N ASN A 111 -1.49 -1.01 -19.22
CA ASN A 111 -1.18 -2.44 -19.18
C ASN A 111 -1.53 -3.12 -17.84
N LEU A 112 -2.13 -2.38 -16.90
CA LEU A 112 -2.45 -2.89 -15.56
C LEU A 112 -3.95 -3.04 -15.39
N GLY A 113 -4.40 -4.29 -15.23
CA GLY A 113 -5.73 -4.56 -14.70
C GLY A 113 -5.87 -4.03 -13.26
N PRO A 114 -7.11 -3.86 -12.74
CA PRO A 114 -7.35 -3.34 -11.39
C PRO A 114 -6.61 -4.10 -10.28
N PHE A 115 -6.53 -5.42 -10.40
CA PHE A 115 -5.81 -6.27 -9.45
C PHE A 115 -4.30 -6.04 -9.50
N GLU A 116 -3.71 -6.02 -10.70
CA GLU A 116 -2.27 -5.81 -10.90
C GLU A 116 -1.84 -4.41 -10.42
N ARG A 117 -2.68 -3.40 -10.67
CA ARG A 117 -2.45 -2.04 -10.18
C ARG A 117 -2.39 -1.99 -8.66
N LEU A 118 -3.38 -2.57 -7.98
CA LEU A 118 -3.42 -2.60 -6.51
C LEU A 118 -2.29 -3.46 -5.91
N LEU A 119 -1.92 -4.56 -6.57
CA LEU A 119 -0.81 -5.40 -6.17
C LEU A 119 0.51 -4.61 -6.20
N SER A 120 0.76 -3.87 -7.29
CA SER A 120 1.96 -3.04 -7.46
C SER A 120 2.04 -1.94 -6.41
N ILE A 121 0.91 -1.29 -6.10
CA ILE A 121 0.82 -0.25 -5.07
C ILE A 121 1.12 -0.80 -3.67
N GLY A 122 0.58 -1.99 -3.36
CA GLY A 122 0.86 -2.65 -2.08
C GLY A 122 2.32 -3.09 -1.94
N GLU A 123 2.90 -3.65 -3.00
CA GLU A 123 4.32 -4.05 -3.05
C GLU A 123 5.25 -2.85 -2.83
N MET A 124 5.04 -1.75 -3.57
CA MET A 124 5.79 -0.52 -3.41
C MET A 124 5.70 0.04 -1.98
N PHE A 125 4.51 -0.02 -1.36
CA PHE A 125 4.33 0.48 0.01
C PHE A 125 5.10 -0.37 1.02
N GLU A 126 4.97 -1.69 0.96
CA GLU A 126 5.64 -2.58 1.93
C GLU A 126 7.16 -2.59 1.71
N ASN A 127 7.65 -2.47 0.47
CA ASN A 127 9.08 -2.30 0.18
C ASN A 127 9.62 -0.99 0.77
N LEU A 128 8.96 0.14 0.50
CA LEU A 128 9.40 1.44 1.04
C LEU A 128 9.38 1.45 2.57
N LYS A 129 8.37 0.82 3.18
CA LYS A 129 8.28 0.70 4.63
C LYS A 129 9.38 -0.18 5.23
N ALA A 130 9.80 -1.22 4.51
CA ALA A 130 10.87 -2.12 4.93
C ALA A 130 12.26 -1.47 4.79
N SER A 131 12.47 -0.65 3.75
CA SER A 131 13.75 0.05 3.52
C SER A 131 13.92 1.28 4.41
N SER A 132 12.83 1.93 4.82
CA SER A 132 12.86 3.11 5.68
C SER A 132 13.16 2.76 7.14
N VAL A 133 14.43 2.48 7.46
CA VAL A 133 14.91 2.11 8.80
C VAL A 133 14.63 3.21 9.86
N SER A 134 14.35 4.46 9.44
CA SER A 134 14.23 5.62 10.33
C SER A 134 12.96 6.48 10.16
N ARG A 135 12.07 6.18 9.20
CA ARG A 135 10.90 7.02 8.89
C ARG A 135 9.61 6.20 8.87
N ASP A 136 8.63 6.62 9.66
CA ASP A 136 7.27 6.08 9.58
C ASP A 136 6.66 6.45 8.23
N VAL A 137 6.61 5.50 7.30
CA VAL A 137 5.92 5.64 6.02
C VAL A 137 4.42 5.58 6.26
N THR A 138 3.75 6.73 6.15
CA THR A 138 2.29 6.81 6.24
C THR A 138 1.63 6.55 4.88
N ALA A 139 0.38 6.08 4.89
CA ALA A 139 -0.39 5.91 3.66
C ALA A 139 -0.56 7.24 2.91
N VAL A 140 -0.72 8.35 3.65
CA VAL A 140 -0.88 9.70 3.08
C VAL A 140 0.39 10.17 2.37
N SER A 141 1.56 10.06 3.03
CA SER A 141 2.83 10.49 2.43
C SER A 141 3.19 9.64 1.22
N PHE A 142 2.94 8.34 1.28
CA PHE A 142 3.13 7.44 0.14
C PHE A 142 2.19 7.75 -1.02
N ALA A 143 0.89 7.94 -0.75
CA ALA A 143 -0.12 8.27 -1.75
C ALA A 143 0.28 9.52 -2.54
N LYS A 144 0.73 10.56 -1.83
CA LYS A 144 1.24 11.79 -2.42
C LYS A 144 2.50 11.55 -3.28
N ARG A 145 3.43 10.71 -2.82
CA ARG A 145 4.68 10.39 -3.54
C ARG A 145 4.42 9.74 -4.90
N ILE A 146 3.45 8.83 -4.98
CA ILE A 146 3.13 8.11 -6.23
C ILE A 146 1.97 8.72 -7.03
N GLY A 147 1.39 9.83 -6.56
CA GLY A 147 0.32 10.54 -7.28
C GLY A 147 -1.06 9.86 -7.24
N VAL A 148 -1.39 9.11 -6.19
CA VAL A 148 -2.70 8.45 -6.04
C VAL A 148 -3.44 8.92 -4.79
N HIS A 149 -4.72 8.58 -4.68
CA HIS A 149 -5.51 8.86 -3.47
C HIS A 149 -5.21 7.84 -2.35
N GLU A 150 -5.20 8.28 -1.08
CA GLU A 150 -4.87 7.43 0.09
C GLU A 150 -5.72 6.15 0.16
N SER A 151 -7.01 6.24 -0.19
CA SER A 151 -7.92 5.09 -0.21
C SER A 151 -7.47 3.98 -1.19
N ILE A 152 -6.72 4.31 -2.24
CA ILE A 152 -6.13 3.33 -3.16
C ILE A 152 -4.96 2.61 -2.49
N VAL A 153 -4.15 3.32 -1.71
CA VAL A 153 -3.01 2.73 -0.96
C VAL A 153 -3.52 1.73 0.08
N SER A 154 -4.54 2.11 0.86
CA SER A 154 -5.15 1.20 1.84
C SER A 154 -5.66 -0.09 1.20
N ARG A 155 -6.30 0.03 0.03
CA ARG A 155 -6.77 -1.12 -0.76
C ARG A 155 -5.62 -1.93 -1.36
N GLY A 156 -4.60 -1.29 -1.90
CA GLY A 156 -3.42 -1.94 -2.47
C GLY A 156 -2.70 -2.80 -1.44
N ARG A 157 -2.52 -2.27 -0.23
CA ARG A 157 -1.96 -3.02 0.91
C ARG A 157 -2.79 -4.25 1.26
N ALA A 158 -4.12 -4.14 1.28
CA ALA A 158 -4.99 -5.28 1.55
C ALA A 158 -4.88 -6.35 0.45
N VAL A 159 -4.89 -5.94 -0.82
CA VAL A 159 -4.74 -6.85 -1.98
C VAL A 159 -3.39 -7.55 -1.96
N PHE A 160 -2.30 -6.82 -1.70
CA PHE A 160 -0.96 -7.39 -1.63
C PHE A 160 -0.82 -8.39 -0.48
N ARG A 161 -1.30 -8.05 0.71
CA ARG A 161 -1.30 -8.96 1.87
C ARG A 161 -2.09 -10.25 1.59
N ASP A 162 -3.26 -10.12 0.98
CA ASP A 162 -4.18 -11.25 0.76
C ASP A 162 -4.02 -11.88 -0.63
N ARG A 163 -2.95 -11.56 -1.38
CA ARG A 163 -2.70 -11.97 -2.77
C ARG A 163 -2.97 -13.45 -3.00
N GLU A 164 -2.34 -14.31 -2.21
CA GLU A 164 -2.46 -15.77 -2.34
C GLU A 164 -3.92 -16.23 -2.12
N GLN A 165 -4.62 -15.65 -1.15
CA GLN A 165 -6.02 -16.00 -0.89
C GLN A 165 -6.94 -15.53 -2.01
N ILE A 166 -6.66 -14.35 -2.58
CA ILE A 166 -7.41 -13.82 -3.72
C ILE A 166 -7.21 -14.73 -4.94
N LEU A 167 -5.96 -15.07 -5.28
CA LEU A 167 -5.64 -15.92 -6.42
C LEU A 167 -6.22 -17.34 -6.27
N ASN A 168 -6.21 -17.89 -5.05
CA ASN A 168 -6.78 -19.20 -4.78
C ASN A 168 -8.32 -19.22 -4.85
N LYS A 169 -8.99 -18.16 -4.40
CA LYS A 169 -10.46 -18.09 -4.36
C LYS A 169 -11.07 -17.60 -5.69
N PHE A 170 -10.40 -16.67 -6.36
CA PHE A 170 -10.86 -16.01 -7.58
C PHE A 170 -9.91 -16.35 -8.73
N LYS A 171 -10.22 -17.42 -9.47
CA LYS A 171 -9.41 -17.86 -10.62
C LYS A 171 -9.30 -16.79 -11.72
N ASN A 172 -10.27 -15.88 -11.79
CA ASN A 172 -10.31 -14.75 -12.72
C ASN A 172 -9.85 -13.43 -12.06
N ALA A 173 -9.06 -13.46 -10.98
CA ALA A 173 -8.64 -12.26 -10.24
C ALA A 173 -8.05 -11.16 -11.15
N TYR A 174 -7.34 -11.56 -12.21
CA TYR A 174 -6.73 -10.69 -13.19
C TYR A 174 -7.70 -9.96 -14.12
N ASP A 175 -8.91 -10.50 -14.28
CA ASP A 175 -9.95 -9.98 -15.17
C ASP A 175 -11.06 -9.25 -14.39
N LEU A 176 -10.95 -9.20 -13.05
CA LEU A 176 -11.93 -8.53 -12.21
C LEU A 176 -11.93 -7.02 -12.46
N SER A 177 -13.14 -6.48 -12.64
CA SER A 177 -13.37 -5.04 -12.57
C SER A 177 -13.01 -4.51 -11.17
N PHE A 178 -12.74 -3.21 -11.06
CA PHE A 178 -12.44 -2.60 -9.76
C PHE A 178 -13.58 -2.81 -8.72
N PRO A 179 -14.87 -2.64 -9.06
CA PRO A 179 -15.96 -2.97 -8.15
C PRO A 179 -16.00 -4.43 -7.70
N ASP A 180 -15.76 -5.37 -8.61
CA ASP A 180 -15.83 -6.80 -8.28
C ASP A 180 -14.63 -7.25 -7.46
N LEU A 181 -13.45 -6.70 -7.74
CA LEU A 181 -12.27 -6.89 -6.90
C LEU A 181 -12.52 -6.36 -5.48
N GLN A 182 -13.20 -5.21 -5.33
CA GLN A 182 -13.53 -4.68 -4.02
C GLN A 182 -14.48 -5.62 -3.24
N LYS A 183 -15.52 -6.14 -3.89
CA LYS A 183 -16.41 -7.16 -3.29
C LYS A 183 -15.63 -8.43 -2.91
N ALA A 184 -14.74 -8.88 -3.78
CA ALA A 184 -13.90 -10.05 -3.58
C ALA A 184 -13.04 -9.91 -2.31
N VAL A 185 -12.32 -8.81 -2.17
CA VAL A 185 -11.47 -8.50 -1.00
C VAL A 185 -12.31 -8.38 0.27
N SER A 186 -13.47 -7.71 0.23
CA SER A 186 -14.37 -7.63 1.37
C SER A 186 -14.86 -9.01 1.83
N SER A 187 -15.18 -9.92 0.89
CA SER A 187 -15.60 -11.30 1.23
C SER A 187 -14.51 -12.14 1.91
N LEU A 188 -13.22 -11.79 1.74
CA LEU A 188 -12.11 -12.46 2.42
C LEU A 188 -12.00 -11.99 3.88
N SER A 189 -12.28 -10.71 4.13
CA SER A 189 -12.29 -10.15 5.49
C SER A 189 -13.41 -10.68 6.38
N GLU A 190 -14.47 -11.27 5.80
CA GLU A 190 -15.59 -11.86 6.55
C GLU A 190 -15.23 -13.17 7.27
N VAL A 191 -14.16 -13.87 6.88
CA VAL A 191 -13.78 -15.16 7.49
C VAL A 191 -13.10 -15.00 8.87
N LYS A 192 -12.74 -13.77 9.28
CA LYS A 192 -12.21 -13.47 10.63
C LYS A 192 -13.23 -12.84 11.59
N LYS A 193 -14.52 -13.17 11.44
CA LYS A 193 -15.43 -13.18 12.58
C LYS A 193 -15.69 -14.62 12.98
N THR A 194 -14.70 -15.23 13.66
CA THR A 194 -15.09 -16.13 14.75
C THR A 194 -16.12 -15.34 15.55
N LYS A 195 -17.35 -15.85 15.62
CA LYS A 195 -18.36 -15.33 16.54
C LYS A 195 -17.73 -15.42 17.93
N ALA A 196 -17.02 -14.38 18.35
CA ALA A 196 -16.70 -14.18 19.73
C ALA A 196 -18.05 -14.22 20.42
N LYS A 197 -18.25 -15.26 21.24
CA LYS A 197 -19.34 -15.33 22.21
C LYS A 197 -19.40 -13.94 22.82
N VAL A 198 -20.50 -13.21 22.57
CA VAL A 198 -20.68 -11.87 23.11
C VAL A 198 -20.65 -12.04 24.62
N ALA A 199 -19.50 -11.79 25.24
CA ALA A 199 -19.42 -11.60 26.66
C ALA A 199 -20.37 -10.44 26.95
N ALA A 200 -21.38 -10.70 27.79
CA ALA A 200 -22.43 -9.75 28.10
C ALA A 200 -21.77 -8.42 28.51
N ARG A 201 -21.88 -7.40 27.64
CA ARG A 201 -21.36 -6.07 27.95
C ARG A 201 -22.05 -5.61 29.24
N PRO A 202 -21.32 -5.08 30.23
CA PRO A 202 -21.95 -4.54 31.42
C PRO A 202 -22.96 -3.47 30.99
N LYS A 203 -24.22 -3.66 31.37
CA LYS A 203 -25.33 -2.75 31.02
C LYS A 203 -24.97 -1.34 31.52
N LYS A 204 -24.95 -0.38 30.61
CA LYS A 204 -24.75 1.04 30.96
C LYS A 204 -25.95 1.51 31.79
N VAL A 205 -25.72 1.93 33.02
CA VAL A 205 -26.74 2.58 33.85
C VAL A 205 -26.65 4.08 33.61
N VAL A 206 -27.76 4.73 33.30
CA VAL A 206 -27.84 6.18 33.09
C VAL A 206 -28.92 6.73 34.00
N VAL A 207 -28.59 7.77 34.77
CA VAL A 207 -29.52 8.52 35.61
C VAL A 207 -29.46 9.99 35.19
N THR A 208 -30.61 10.57 34.86
CA THR A 208 -30.74 11.99 34.54
C THR A 208 -31.52 12.70 35.63
N ARG A 209 -31.01 13.84 36.12
CA ARG A 209 -31.64 14.69 37.12
C ARG A 209 -31.76 16.11 36.56
N SER A 210 -32.89 16.76 36.79
CA SER A 210 -33.05 18.19 36.56
C SER A 210 -32.70 18.94 37.83
N VAL A 211 -31.81 19.93 37.74
CA VAL A 211 -31.46 20.84 38.84
C VAL A 211 -31.68 22.25 38.34
N GLY A 212 -32.76 22.89 38.80
CA GLY A 212 -33.23 24.16 38.24
C GLY A 212 -33.59 24.02 36.76
N SER A 213 -33.05 24.91 35.92
CA SER A 213 -33.20 24.87 34.45
C SER A 213 -32.22 23.91 33.74
N ARG A 214 -31.35 23.21 34.48
CA ARG A 214 -30.25 22.41 33.91
C ARG A 214 -30.51 20.91 34.02
N LYS A 215 -30.02 20.15 33.03
CA LYS A 215 -30.05 18.69 33.02
C LYS A 215 -28.66 18.14 33.31
N LEU A 216 -28.57 17.30 34.35
CA LEU A 216 -27.38 16.55 34.73
C LEU A 216 -27.59 15.08 34.39
N SER A 217 -26.66 14.49 33.64
CA SER A 217 -26.66 13.07 33.29
C SER A 217 -25.44 12.39 33.87
N MET A 218 -25.67 11.36 34.68
CA MET A 218 -24.62 10.50 35.22
C MET A 218 -24.74 9.12 34.59
N SER A 219 -23.62 8.55 34.15
CA SER A 219 -23.60 7.18 33.63
C SER A 219 -22.45 6.37 34.23
N SER A 220 -22.72 5.08 34.48
CA SER A 220 -21.73 4.11 34.94
C SER A 220 -21.68 2.93 33.97
N GLN A 221 -20.47 2.62 33.48
CA GLN A 221 -20.22 1.49 32.61
C GLN A 221 -18.79 0.97 32.80
N GLY A 222 -18.63 -0.33 33.06
CA GLY A 222 -17.32 -0.99 33.10
C GLY A 222 -16.33 -0.41 34.12
N GLY A 223 -16.81 0.07 35.27
CA GLY A 223 -15.98 0.69 36.30
C GLY A 223 -15.68 2.18 36.08
N LYS A 224 -16.18 2.78 34.99
CA LYS A 224 -16.06 4.20 34.70
C LYS A 224 -17.34 4.94 35.08
N LEU A 225 -17.20 6.00 35.88
CA LEU A 225 -18.24 7.01 36.11
C LEU A 225 -18.05 8.16 35.11
N SER A 226 -19.13 8.67 34.53
CA SER A 226 -19.10 9.84 33.65
C SER A 226 -20.24 10.77 33.98
N VAL A 227 -19.93 12.05 34.17
CA VAL A 227 -20.88 13.12 34.45
C VAL A 227 -20.93 14.05 33.24
N SER A 228 -22.13 14.36 32.78
CA SER A 228 -22.36 15.27 31.66
C SER A 228 -23.44 16.29 32.03
N ALA A 229 -23.17 17.55 31.76
CA ALA A 229 -24.05 18.67 32.00
C ALA A 229 -23.94 19.65 30.82
N ALA A 230 -25.06 20.15 30.32
CA ALA A 230 -25.06 21.18 29.29
C ALA A 230 -25.13 22.58 29.95
N GLY A 231 -24.37 23.55 29.40
CA GLY A 231 -24.39 24.93 29.85
C GLY A 231 -23.64 25.21 31.17
N LEU A 232 -22.63 24.38 31.47
CA LEU A 232 -21.64 24.67 32.52
C LEU A 232 -20.36 25.17 31.86
N ASP A 233 -19.92 26.36 32.27
CA ASP A 233 -18.58 26.85 32.00
C ASP A 233 -17.84 26.81 33.34
N LEU A 234 -17.05 25.75 33.54
CA LEU A 234 -16.28 25.54 34.77
C LEU A 234 -14.81 25.70 34.43
N ASP A 235 -14.13 26.53 35.20
CA ASP A 235 -12.68 26.61 35.18
C ASP A 235 -12.03 25.41 35.88
N LYS A 236 -10.70 25.36 35.85
CA LYS A 236 -9.93 24.26 36.44
C LYS A 236 -10.24 24.05 37.93
N GLN A 237 -10.37 25.14 38.68
CA GLN A 237 -10.67 25.09 40.11
C GLN A 237 -12.08 24.57 40.39
N GLY A 238 -13.07 24.96 39.57
CA GLY A 238 -14.43 24.44 39.62
C GLY A 238 -14.51 22.94 39.28
N LEU A 239 -13.68 22.46 38.34
CA LEU A 239 -13.59 21.03 38.02
C LEU A 239 -12.91 20.22 39.14
N GLU A 240 -11.86 20.76 39.76
CA GLU A 240 -11.18 20.13 40.89
C GLU A 240 -12.12 20.00 42.10
N GLY A 241 -12.84 21.07 42.46
CA GLY A 241 -13.82 21.03 43.54
C GLY A 241 -14.98 20.06 43.28
N LEU A 242 -15.45 19.94 42.03
CA LEU A 242 -16.43 18.92 41.67
C LEU A 242 -15.85 17.51 41.80
N GLY A 243 -14.58 17.33 41.45
CA GLY A 243 -13.83 16.10 41.66
C GLY A 243 -13.78 15.71 43.13
N ASP A 244 -13.50 16.64 44.03
CA ASP A 244 -13.43 16.41 45.48
C ASP A 244 -14.79 15.99 46.06
N VAL A 245 -15.88 16.64 45.63
CA VAL A 245 -17.24 16.26 46.07
C VAL A 245 -17.60 14.84 45.62
N ILE A 246 -17.28 14.49 44.38
CA ILE A 246 -17.51 13.13 43.86
C ILE A 246 -16.63 12.12 44.61
N ALA A 247 -15.37 12.46 44.89
CA ALA A 247 -14.45 11.61 45.63
C ALA A 247 -14.92 11.36 47.07
N ALA A 248 -15.35 12.40 47.78
CA ALA A 248 -15.92 12.30 49.13
C ALA A 248 -17.17 11.41 49.14
N TYR A 249 -18.09 11.61 48.19
CA TYR A 249 -19.29 10.78 48.05
C TYR A 249 -18.94 9.31 47.78
N LEU A 250 -17.95 9.03 46.92
CA LEU A 250 -17.50 7.67 46.64
C LEU A 250 -16.74 7.06 47.82
N GLN A 251 -16.09 7.84 48.66
CA GLN A 251 -15.44 7.34 49.87
C GLN A 251 -16.47 6.93 50.93
N GLU A 252 -17.58 7.66 51.04
CA GLU A 252 -18.64 7.41 52.02
C GLU A 252 -19.66 6.36 51.56
N HIS A 253 -20.03 6.37 50.28
CA HIS A 253 -21.10 5.54 49.71
C HIS A 253 -20.64 4.60 48.59
N GLY A 254 -19.37 4.66 48.19
CA GLY A 254 -18.82 3.72 47.21
C GLY A 254 -18.84 2.31 47.78
N SER A 255 -19.38 1.39 46.99
CA SER A 255 -19.41 -0.03 47.35
C SER A 255 -17.98 -0.51 47.57
N LYS A 256 -17.61 -0.80 48.82
CA LYS A 256 -16.40 -1.57 49.14
C LYS A 256 -16.58 -2.93 48.48
N LYS A 257 -15.97 -3.12 47.31
CA LYS A 257 -15.72 -4.47 46.81
C LYS A 257 -14.64 -5.11 47.66
#